data_AF-A0A6A7AE70-F1
#
_entry.id   AF-A0A6A7AE70-F1
#
_cell.length_a   1.000
_cell.length_b   1.000
_cell.length_c   1.000
_cell.angle_alpha   90.00
_cell.angle_beta   90.00
_cell.angle_gamma   90.00
#
_symmetry.space_group_name_H-M   'P 1'
#
loop_
_entity.id
_entity.type
_entity.pdbx_description
1 polymer ?
#
loop_
_entity_poly.entity_id
_entity_poly.type
_entity_poly.pdbx_seq_one_letter_code
_entity_poly.pdbx_strand_id
1 'polypeptide(L)'
;MREIDAHFDAYEHLKHLPNDAEALHMLRKAASMVKPMMRKRGWKVQTLAEFLPDEPQLLGLNINRTERILIRLRYHHDSRQFLSMEQVTDTLLHELSHIIFGPHNADFNNLWNELRDEHQSLLMKGYSGEGFLSQGKKLGGKRVPLDEMRRQARIAAEKRKSTINANAGGHRLGGSSTVRGVDMRRVIADAASRRSSITEGCASNSAEAGRLVHQQEQDGFRTRAEQDDANDQAIARALQDLMYEEEMQRLGKPTALGGLSWDPTNGLSFDS
;
A
#
# COMPACT_ATOMS: atom_id res chain seq x y z
N MET A 1 15.66 22.53 0.61
CA MET A 1 15.07 21.92 1.82
C MET A 1 14.49 20.58 1.39
N ARG A 2 15.16 19.46 1.74
CA ARG A 2 14.70 18.12 1.35
C ARG A 2 13.70 17.67 2.39
N GLU A 3 12.40 17.68 2.07
CA GLU A 3 11.42 16.95 2.86
C GLU A 3 11.59 15.47 2.57
N ILE A 4 12.24 14.78 3.50
CA ILE A 4 12.44 13.34 3.46
C ILE A 4 11.37 12.76 4.36
N ASP A 5 10.21 12.48 3.78
CA ASP A 5 9.05 12.05 4.54
C ASP A 5 9.08 10.53 4.75
N ALA A 6 9.94 10.11 5.68
CA ALA A 6 9.90 8.77 6.24
C ALA A 6 8.59 8.65 7.04
N HIS A 7 7.64 7.87 6.52
CA HIS A 7 6.38 7.58 7.22
C HIS A 7 6.57 6.53 8.33
N PHE A 8 7.71 5.84 8.30
CA PHE A 8 8.22 4.97 9.35
C PHE A 8 9.62 5.43 9.76
N ASP A 9 9.86 5.71 11.05
CA ASP A 9 11.18 6.18 11.52
C ASP A 9 12.21 5.05 11.63
N ALA A 10 11.75 3.82 11.90
CA ALA A 10 12.60 2.65 12.02
C ALA A 10 11.89 1.34 11.65
N TYR A 11 12.72 0.34 11.31
CA TYR A 11 12.32 -1.02 11.07
C TYR A 11 12.99 -1.96 12.07
N GLU A 12 12.25 -2.91 12.61
CA GLU A 12 12.77 -3.92 13.54
C GLU A 12 12.45 -5.32 13.04
N HIS A 13 13.44 -6.23 13.02
CA HIS A 13 13.23 -7.62 12.61
C HIS A 13 13.89 -8.59 13.59
N LEU A 14 13.46 -9.85 13.58
CA LEU A 14 13.98 -10.89 14.48
C LEU A 14 15.28 -11.46 13.92
N LYS A 15 16.43 -10.95 14.41
CA LYS A 15 17.76 -11.29 13.87
C LYS A 15 18.21 -12.72 14.15
N HIS A 16 17.65 -13.37 15.17
CA HIS A 16 17.97 -14.74 15.52
C HIS A 16 17.26 -15.78 14.63
N LEU A 17 16.31 -15.35 13.79
CA LEU A 17 15.57 -16.21 12.86
C LEU A 17 16.27 -16.34 11.50
N PRO A 18 16.06 -17.44 10.77
CA PRO A 18 16.64 -17.64 9.44
C PRO A 18 16.19 -16.55 8.45
N ASN A 19 17.01 -16.22 7.45
CA ASN A 19 16.69 -15.23 6.42
C ASN A 19 16.26 -13.85 7.00
N ASP A 20 16.93 -13.37 8.05
CA ASP A 20 16.62 -12.09 8.70
C ASP A 20 16.70 -10.88 7.73
N ALA A 21 17.65 -10.92 6.79
CA ALA A 21 17.76 -9.91 5.74
C ALA A 21 16.52 -9.85 4.82
N GLU A 22 15.88 -11.00 4.55
CA GLU A 22 14.64 -11.08 3.78
C GLU A 22 13.46 -10.50 4.56
N ALA A 23 13.42 -10.73 5.88
CA ALA A 23 12.42 -10.11 6.76
C ALA A 23 12.50 -8.58 6.73
N LEU A 24 13.71 -8.02 6.86
CA LEU A 24 13.92 -6.57 6.74
C LEU A 24 13.48 -6.04 5.37
N HIS A 25 13.83 -6.75 4.30
CA HIS A 25 13.41 -6.38 2.95
C HIS A 25 11.89 -6.40 2.81
N MET A 26 11.22 -7.42 3.35
CA MET A 26 9.77 -7.56 3.35
C MET A 26 9.09 -6.42 4.12
N LEU A 27 9.60 -6.02 5.29
CA LEU A 27 9.09 -4.86 6.03
C LEU A 27 9.20 -3.56 5.24
N ARG A 28 10.37 -3.32 4.64
CA ARG A 28 10.59 -2.13 3.79
C ARG A 28 9.67 -2.13 2.57
N LYS A 29 9.43 -3.29 1.98
CA LYS A 29 8.52 -3.44 0.84
C LYS A 29 7.06 -3.21 1.24
N ALA A 30 6.61 -3.80 2.34
CA ALA A 30 5.28 -3.57 2.89
C ALA A 30 5.04 -2.08 3.20
N ALA A 31 6.00 -1.45 3.88
CA ALA A 31 5.97 -0.02 4.16
C ALA A 31 5.87 0.81 2.87
N SER A 32 6.65 0.47 1.83
CA SER A 32 6.62 1.24 0.60
C SER A 32 5.30 1.12 -0.15
N MET A 33 4.58 0.00 -0.08
CA MET A 33 3.25 -0.12 -0.69
C MET A 33 2.19 0.73 0.01
N VAL A 34 2.31 0.98 1.32
CA VAL A 34 1.31 1.74 2.09
C VAL A 34 1.61 3.23 2.20
N LYS A 35 2.81 3.68 1.81
CA LYS A 35 3.25 5.08 1.85
C LYS A 35 2.24 6.07 1.24
N PRO A 36 1.64 5.83 0.06
CA PRO A 36 0.69 6.81 -0.51
C PRO A 36 -0.53 7.05 0.37
N MET A 37 -1.07 5.99 0.97
CA MET A 37 -2.24 6.07 1.86
C MET A 37 -1.91 6.78 3.17
N MET A 38 -0.71 6.53 3.72
CA MET A 38 -0.22 7.24 4.90
C MET A 38 0.00 8.73 4.61
N ARG A 39 0.61 9.06 3.45
CA ARG A 39 0.82 10.46 3.03
C ARG A 39 -0.47 11.22 2.89
N LYS A 40 -1.47 10.63 2.22
CA LYS A 40 -2.80 11.22 2.02
C LYS A 40 -3.45 11.61 3.36
N ARG A 41 -3.17 10.84 4.42
CA ARG A 41 -3.77 11.01 5.76
C ARG A 41 -2.83 11.66 6.78
N GLY A 42 -1.62 12.03 6.39
CA GLY A 42 -0.61 12.61 7.29
C GLY A 42 -0.16 11.65 8.41
N TRP A 43 -0.27 10.34 8.20
CA TRP A 43 0.11 9.35 9.20
C TRP A 43 1.61 9.13 9.23
N LYS A 44 2.18 9.07 10.45
CA LYS A 44 3.56 8.68 10.70
C LYS A 44 3.57 7.69 11.84
N VAL A 45 4.33 6.61 11.68
CA VAL A 45 4.49 5.56 12.68
C VAL A 45 5.96 5.50 13.07
N GLN A 46 6.31 5.43 14.36
CA GLN A 46 7.72 5.45 14.74
C GLN A 46 8.42 4.16 14.33
N THR A 47 7.81 3.00 14.62
CA THR A 47 8.46 1.71 14.36
C THR A 47 7.53 0.71 13.71
N LEU A 48 7.96 0.13 12.58
CA LEU A 48 7.35 -1.05 11.98
C LEU A 48 8.23 -2.27 12.27
N ALA A 49 7.67 -3.30 12.89
CA ALA A 49 8.45 -4.41 13.40
C ALA A 49 7.87 -5.78 13.06
N GLU A 50 8.77 -6.75 12.91
CA GLU A 50 8.42 -8.17 12.88
C GLU A 50 8.19 -8.69 14.30
N PHE A 51 7.20 -9.56 14.45
CA PHE A 51 7.06 -10.44 15.62
C PHE A 51 6.68 -11.87 15.20
N LEU A 52 6.88 -12.82 16.11
CA LEU A 52 6.51 -14.22 15.89
C LEU A 52 5.94 -14.83 17.18
N PRO A 53 4.72 -14.46 17.59
CA PRO A 53 4.15 -15.00 18.82
C PRO A 53 3.77 -16.48 18.68
N ASP A 54 3.64 -17.14 19.84
CA ASP A 54 3.22 -18.55 19.93
C ASP A 54 1.76 -18.73 19.48
N GLU A 55 0.92 -17.70 19.60
CA GLU A 55 -0.47 -17.76 19.14
C GLU A 55 -0.51 -17.75 17.59
N PRO A 56 -0.91 -18.84 16.91
CA PRO A 56 -0.82 -18.96 15.46
C PRO A 56 -1.74 -18.00 14.72
N GLN A 57 -2.86 -17.60 15.33
CA GLN A 57 -3.85 -16.72 14.72
C GLN A 57 -3.37 -15.26 14.69
N LEU A 58 -2.48 -14.87 15.60
CA LEU A 58 -2.06 -13.48 15.75
C LEU A 58 -1.13 -13.04 14.61
N LEU A 59 -1.61 -12.15 13.75
CA LEU A 59 -0.96 -11.60 12.56
C LEU A 59 -0.45 -10.18 12.75
N GLY A 60 -1.12 -9.36 13.57
CA GLY A 60 -0.83 -7.94 13.69
C GLY A 60 -1.17 -7.34 15.06
N LEU A 61 -0.46 -6.26 15.40
CA LEU A 61 -0.68 -5.50 16.62
C LEU A 61 -0.23 -4.04 16.43
N ASN A 62 -1.15 -3.10 16.60
CA ASN A 62 -0.88 -1.67 16.70
C ASN A 62 -0.83 -1.24 18.18
N ILE A 63 0.26 -0.58 18.56
CA ILE A 63 0.52 -0.08 19.91
C ILE A 63 0.48 1.45 19.87
N ASN A 64 -0.36 2.02 20.74
CA ASN A 64 -0.48 3.46 20.93
C ASN A 64 -0.68 4.24 19.61
N ARG A 65 -1.43 3.66 18.66
CA ARG A 65 -1.80 4.21 17.35
C ARG A 65 -0.63 4.38 16.38
N THR A 66 0.32 5.24 16.73
CA THR A 66 1.43 5.66 15.86
C THR A 66 2.80 5.33 16.44
N GLU A 67 2.87 4.73 17.63
CA GLU A 67 4.16 4.40 18.25
C GLU A 67 4.79 3.20 17.53
N ARG A 68 4.07 2.07 17.51
CA ARG A 68 4.65 0.82 17.04
C ARG A 68 3.60 -0.08 16.41
N ILE A 69 3.94 -0.66 15.27
CA ILE A 69 3.12 -1.68 14.61
C ILE A 69 3.96 -2.95 14.50
N LEU A 70 3.46 -4.05 15.05
CA LEU A 70 4.04 -5.38 14.92
C LEU A 70 3.26 -6.17 13.87
N ILE A 71 3.98 -6.86 12.98
CA ILE A 71 3.39 -7.69 11.93
C ILE A 71 4.12 -9.03 11.87
N ARG A 72 3.34 -10.11 11.74
CA ARG A 72 3.87 -11.45 11.51
C ARG A 72 4.28 -11.54 10.05
N LEU A 73 5.55 -11.86 9.81
CA LEU A 73 6.06 -12.05 8.45
C LEU A 73 6.17 -13.53 8.07
N ARG A 74 6.21 -14.43 9.05
CA ARG A 74 6.53 -15.85 8.85
C ARG A 74 5.38 -16.75 9.31
N TYR A 75 5.30 -17.94 8.73
CA TYR A 75 4.38 -18.96 9.22
C TYR A 75 4.75 -19.40 10.63
N HIS A 76 3.75 -19.60 11.48
CA HIS A 76 3.94 -20.02 12.87
C HIS A 76 4.68 -21.38 12.99
N HIS A 77 4.35 -22.34 12.13
CA HIS A 77 4.91 -23.70 12.18
C HIS A 77 6.27 -23.83 11.50
N ASP A 78 6.66 -22.88 10.66
CA ASP A 78 7.95 -22.87 9.97
C ASP A 78 8.45 -21.42 9.80
N SER A 79 9.38 -21.02 10.68
CA SER A 79 9.97 -19.69 10.65
C SER A 79 10.82 -19.42 9.40
N ARG A 80 11.15 -20.43 8.58
CA ARG A 80 11.85 -20.22 7.30
C ARG A 80 10.93 -19.74 6.19
N GLN A 81 9.62 -19.98 6.32
CA GLN A 81 8.65 -19.62 5.30
C GLN A 81 7.96 -18.30 5.63
N PHE A 82 7.96 -17.40 4.66
CA PHE A 82 7.29 -16.12 4.77
C PHE A 82 5.84 -16.18 4.28
N LEU A 83 4.98 -15.37 4.90
CA LEU A 83 3.65 -15.06 4.39
C LEU A 83 3.76 -14.33 3.06
N SER A 84 2.70 -14.38 2.26
CA SER A 84 2.70 -13.66 1.00
C SER A 84 2.72 -12.14 1.23
N MET A 85 3.31 -11.42 0.28
CA MET A 85 3.37 -9.95 0.34
C MET A 85 1.97 -9.31 0.43
N GLU A 86 0.98 -9.90 -0.24
CA GLU A 86 -0.42 -9.47 -0.17
C GLU A 86 -0.97 -9.60 1.26
N GLN A 87 -0.72 -10.73 1.95
CA GLN A 87 -1.18 -10.96 3.32
C GLN A 87 -0.53 -10.00 4.31
N VAL A 88 0.79 -9.79 4.20
CA VAL A 88 1.53 -8.86 5.06
C VAL A 88 1.03 -7.42 4.86
N THR A 89 0.83 -7.00 3.61
CA THR A 89 0.34 -5.66 3.30
C THR A 89 -1.06 -5.45 3.81
N ASP A 90 -1.94 -6.43 3.64
CA ASP A 90 -3.32 -6.33 4.10
C ASP A 90 -3.43 -6.26 5.63
N THR A 91 -2.58 -7.03 6.33
CA THR A 91 -2.43 -6.92 7.79
C THR A 91 -1.92 -5.54 8.17
N LEU A 92 -0.95 -4.97 7.43
CA LEU A 92 -0.48 -3.60 7.69
C LEU A 92 -1.59 -2.55 7.47
N LEU A 93 -2.44 -2.68 6.44
CA LEU A 93 -3.59 -1.78 6.24
C LEU A 93 -4.61 -1.89 7.37
N HIS A 94 -4.82 -3.10 7.90
CA HIS A 94 -5.63 -3.32 9.10
C HIS A 94 -5.05 -2.58 10.30
N GLU A 95 -3.76 -2.78 10.59
CA GLU A 95 -3.10 -2.10 11.72
C GLU A 95 -3.03 -0.58 11.56
N LEU A 96 -2.91 -0.05 10.33
CA LEU A 96 -3.02 1.38 10.09
C LEU A 96 -4.42 1.93 10.39
N SER A 97 -5.47 1.14 10.22
CA SER A 97 -6.84 1.55 10.59
C SER A 97 -6.97 1.78 12.11
N HIS A 98 -6.18 1.05 12.91
CA HIS A 98 -6.08 1.25 14.36
C HIS A 98 -5.44 2.58 14.78
N ILE A 99 -4.85 3.35 13.86
CA ILE A 99 -4.45 4.74 14.14
C ILE A 99 -5.67 5.58 14.52
N ILE A 100 -6.81 5.34 13.85
CA ILE A 100 -8.05 6.11 14.05
C ILE A 100 -9.03 5.36 14.95
N PHE A 101 -9.31 4.09 14.66
CA PHE A 101 -10.36 3.32 15.31
C PHE A 101 -9.80 2.15 16.11
N GLY A 102 -10.01 2.14 17.43
CA GLY A 102 -9.66 1.00 18.29
C GLY A 102 -10.50 -0.25 17.97
N PRO A 103 -11.81 -0.24 18.24
CA PRO A 103 -12.65 -1.43 18.06
C PRO A 103 -12.92 -1.73 16.58
N HIS A 104 -13.09 -3.01 16.24
CA HIS A 104 -13.49 -3.49 14.90
C HIS A 104 -14.99 -3.25 14.62
N ASN A 105 -15.43 -1.99 14.69
CA ASN A 105 -16.81 -1.59 14.41
C ASN A 105 -17.01 -1.33 12.90
N ALA A 106 -18.21 -0.86 12.51
CA ALA A 106 -18.52 -0.55 11.11
C ALA A 106 -17.55 0.51 10.53
N ASP A 107 -17.21 1.54 11.31
CA ASP A 107 -16.31 2.62 10.86
C ASP A 107 -14.89 2.12 10.62
N PHE A 108 -14.38 1.25 11.50
CA PHE A 108 -13.10 0.55 11.29
C PHE A 108 -13.11 -0.23 9.98
N ASN A 109 -14.15 -1.04 9.75
CA ASN A 109 -14.24 -1.85 8.54
C ASN A 109 -14.36 -0.98 7.28
N ASN A 110 -15.07 0.16 7.36
CA ASN A 110 -15.16 1.12 6.27
C ASN A 110 -13.79 1.72 5.92
N LEU A 111 -13.02 2.16 6.92
CA LEU A 111 -11.67 2.67 6.71
C LEU A 111 -10.74 1.59 6.14
N TRP A 112 -10.78 0.36 6.67
CA TRP A 112 -9.95 -0.72 6.16
C TRP A 112 -10.29 -1.06 4.70
N ASN A 113 -11.58 -1.10 4.34
CA ASN A 113 -12.02 -1.29 2.95
C ASN A 113 -11.54 -0.15 2.05
N GLU A 114 -11.65 1.11 2.49
CA GLU A 114 -11.16 2.28 1.75
C GLU A 114 -9.65 2.18 1.47
N LEU A 115 -8.86 1.81 2.48
CA LEU A 115 -7.41 1.62 2.34
C LEU A 115 -7.06 0.49 1.35
N ARG A 116 -7.85 -0.59 1.35
CA ARG A 116 -7.67 -1.70 0.39
C ARG A 116 -8.03 -1.30 -1.04
N ASP A 117 -9.11 -0.55 -1.22
CA ASP A 117 -9.52 -0.04 -2.53
C ASP A 117 -8.46 0.92 -3.10
N GLU A 118 -7.91 1.81 -2.26
CA GLU A 118 -6.78 2.67 -2.64
C GLU A 118 -5.55 1.84 -3.03
N HIS A 119 -5.18 0.85 -2.23
CA HIS A 119 -4.06 -0.05 -2.54
C HIS A 119 -4.27 -0.80 -3.85
N GLN A 120 -5.47 -1.34 -4.08
CA GLN A 120 -5.80 -2.07 -5.31
C GLN A 120 -5.76 -1.16 -6.54
N SER A 121 -6.26 0.08 -6.41
CA SER A 121 -6.17 1.10 -7.47
C SER A 121 -4.72 1.40 -7.83
N LEU A 122 -3.85 1.52 -6.83
CA LEU A 122 -2.42 1.73 -7.02
C LEU A 122 -1.76 0.55 -7.74
N LEU A 123 -2.05 -0.68 -7.33
CA LEU A 123 -1.56 -1.89 -8.02
C LEU A 123 -1.99 -1.91 -9.49
N MET A 124 -3.25 -1.57 -9.79
CA MET A 124 -3.76 -1.51 -11.16
C MET A 124 -3.07 -0.43 -12.01
N LYS A 125 -2.62 0.65 -11.39
CA LYS A 125 -1.81 1.71 -12.01
C LYS A 125 -0.34 1.34 -12.16
N GLY A 126 0.06 0.14 -11.74
CA GLY A 126 1.43 -0.37 -11.81
C GLY A 126 2.32 0.09 -10.64
N TYR A 127 1.75 0.70 -9.61
CA TYR A 127 2.48 0.97 -8.38
C TYR A 127 2.66 -0.33 -7.61
N SER A 128 3.90 -0.71 -7.34
CA SER A 128 4.24 -1.91 -6.57
C SER A 128 5.07 -1.55 -5.34
N GLY A 129 4.89 -0.35 -4.79
CA GLY A 129 5.78 0.26 -3.81
C GLY A 129 6.91 1.09 -4.45
N GLU A 130 7.72 1.75 -3.63
CA GLU A 130 8.99 2.35 -4.09
C GLU A 130 9.85 1.27 -4.75
N GLY A 131 10.49 1.64 -5.85
CA GLY A 131 10.98 0.75 -6.91
C GLY A 131 11.96 -0.36 -6.48
N PHE A 132 13.13 -0.39 -7.10
CA PHE A 132 14.12 -1.40 -6.80
C PHE A 132 14.73 -1.08 -5.43
N LEU A 133 14.35 -1.81 -4.37
CA LEU A 133 14.93 -1.73 -3.01
C LEU A 133 16.40 -2.20 -2.95
N SER A 134 17.05 -2.29 -4.10
CA SER A 134 18.44 -2.67 -4.26
C SER A 134 19.18 -1.49 -4.89
N GLN A 135 20.44 -1.29 -4.51
CA GLN A 135 21.34 -0.32 -5.12
C GLN A 135 21.32 -0.48 -6.65
N GLY A 136 20.67 0.44 -7.36
CA GLY A 136 20.53 0.38 -8.80
C GLY A 136 21.89 0.49 -9.48
N LYS A 137 22.36 -0.59 -10.11
CA LYS A 137 23.57 -0.54 -10.93
C LYS A 137 23.19 -0.02 -12.32
N LYS A 138 23.67 1.18 -12.67
CA LYS A 138 23.39 1.79 -13.97
C LYS A 138 24.02 0.95 -15.10
N LEU A 139 23.22 0.10 -15.73
CA LEU A 139 23.63 -0.73 -16.87
C LEU A 139 23.57 0.10 -18.17
N GLY A 140 24.52 1.01 -18.30
CA GLY A 140 24.63 1.85 -19.50
C GLY A 140 23.57 2.95 -19.58
N GLY A 141 23.84 3.92 -20.45
CA GLY A 141 22.99 5.08 -20.67
C GLY A 141 23.84 6.24 -21.17
N LYS A 142 23.72 6.57 -22.45
CA LYS A 142 24.23 7.85 -22.96
C LYS A 142 23.39 8.96 -22.34
N ARG A 143 24.04 10.01 -21.84
CA ARG A 143 23.37 11.17 -21.27
C ARG A 143 22.69 11.91 -22.43
N VAL A 144 21.40 11.67 -22.62
CA VAL A 144 20.60 12.36 -23.63
C VAL A 144 20.32 13.77 -23.13
N PRO A 145 20.61 14.83 -23.90
CA PRO A 145 20.26 16.20 -23.52
C PRO A 145 18.76 16.33 -23.21
N LEU A 146 18.42 17.16 -22.22
CA LEU A 146 17.04 17.36 -21.75
C LEU A 146 16.04 17.72 -22.87
N ASP A 147 16.48 18.48 -23.86
CA ASP A 147 15.64 18.87 -24.99
C ASP A 147 15.35 17.71 -25.95
N GLU A 148 16.30 16.80 -26.11
CA GLU A 148 16.10 15.61 -26.93
C GLU A 148 15.17 14.61 -26.22
N MET A 149 15.25 14.51 -24.88
CA MET A 149 14.27 13.76 -24.08
C MET A 149 12.85 14.35 -24.23
N ARG A 150 12.70 15.68 -24.12
CA ARG A 150 11.40 16.35 -24.29
C ARG A 150 10.83 16.14 -25.69
N ARG A 151 11.68 16.18 -26.72
CA ARG A 151 11.29 15.91 -28.11
C ARG A 151 10.81 14.47 -28.27
N GLN A 152 11.56 13.50 -27.76
CA GLN A 152 11.17 12.08 -27.81
C GLN A 152 9.86 11.82 -27.04
N ALA A 153 9.67 12.44 -25.88
CA ALA A 153 8.45 12.33 -25.09
C ALA A 153 7.22 12.90 -25.83
N ARG A 154 7.36 14.05 -26.51
CA ARG A 154 6.29 14.61 -27.37
C ARG A 154 5.94 13.68 -28.51
N ILE A 155 6.93 13.18 -29.24
CA ILE A 155 6.72 12.24 -30.36
C ILE A 155 6.02 10.95 -29.87
N ALA A 156 6.41 10.43 -28.71
CA ALA A 156 5.78 9.24 -28.14
C ALA A 156 4.35 9.50 -27.64
N ALA A 157 4.06 10.68 -27.08
CA ALA A 157 2.71 11.08 -26.70
C ALA A 157 1.80 11.27 -27.92
N GLU A 158 2.32 11.85 -29.00
CA GLU A 158 1.60 12.04 -30.25
C GLU A 158 1.33 10.72 -30.97
N LYS A 159 2.31 9.80 -30.97
CA LYS A 159 2.10 8.41 -31.42
C LYS A 159 1.01 7.72 -30.63
N ARG A 160 1.03 7.82 -29.28
CA ARG A 160 -0.04 7.27 -28.42
C ARG A 160 -1.41 7.84 -28.77
N LYS A 161 -1.52 9.15 -29.00
CA LYS A 161 -2.77 9.78 -29.47
C LYS A 161 -3.22 9.25 -30.83
N SER A 162 -2.32 9.11 -31.79
CA SER A 162 -2.65 8.60 -33.12
C SER A 162 -3.11 7.13 -33.13
N THR A 163 -2.61 6.31 -32.20
CA THR A 163 -2.99 4.90 -32.08
C THR A 163 -4.32 4.65 -31.36
N ILE A 164 -4.90 5.66 -30.69
CA ILE A 164 -6.20 5.53 -30.00
C ILE A 164 -7.34 5.21 -30.99
N ASN A 165 -7.24 5.62 -32.25
CA ASN A 165 -8.29 5.37 -33.26
C ASN A 165 -8.17 4.04 -34.02
N ALA A 166 -7.02 3.34 -33.96
CA ALA A 166 -6.83 2.08 -34.70
C ALA A 166 -7.22 0.83 -33.89
N ASN A 167 -7.32 0.94 -32.56
CA ASN A 167 -7.66 -0.14 -31.65
C ASN A 167 -8.91 0.20 -30.80
N ALA A 168 -9.98 0.68 -31.44
CA ALA A 168 -11.27 0.97 -30.81
C ALA A 168 -12.00 -0.29 -30.25
N GLY A 169 -11.37 -1.47 -30.30
CA GLY A 169 -11.76 -2.62 -29.50
C GLY A 169 -10.99 -2.59 -28.18
N GLY A 170 -11.65 -2.13 -27.10
CA GLY A 170 -11.04 -2.03 -25.77
C GLY A 170 -10.32 -3.32 -25.38
N HIS A 171 -8.99 -3.29 -25.34
CA HIS A 171 -8.19 -4.36 -24.77
C HIS A 171 -8.10 -4.15 -23.26
N ARG A 172 -8.68 -5.07 -22.49
CA ARG A 172 -8.41 -5.16 -21.05
C ARG A 172 -6.97 -5.59 -20.86
N LEU A 173 -6.07 -4.64 -20.69
CA LEU A 173 -4.70 -4.89 -20.23
C LEU A 173 -4.75 -5.00 -18.71
N GLY A 174 -4.97 -6.21 -18.21
CA GLY A 174 -5.05 -6.45 -16.77
C GLY A 174 -6.48 -6.60 -16.26
N GLY A 175 -6.94 -7.83 -16.30
CA GLY A 175 -7.51 -8.53 -15.14
C GLY A 175 -6.90 -9.93 -15.25
N SER A 176 -6.79 -10.69 -14.15
CA SER A 176 -6.69 -12.13 -14.37
C SER A 176 -7.90 -12.46 -15.26
N SER A 177 -7.68 -13.00 -16.46
CA SER A 177 -8.78 -13.66 -17.15
C SER A 177 -9.37 -14.59 -16.09
N THR A 178 -10.69 -14.57 -15.89
CA THR A 178 -11.31 -15.63 -15.11
C THR A 178 -10.87 -16.90 -15.80
N VAL A 179 -9.88 -17.59 -15.24
CA VAL A 179 -9.42 -18.86 -15.78
C VAL A 179 -10.70 -19.68 -15.89
N ARG A 180 -11.03 -20.16 -17.10
CA ARG A 180 -12.24 -20.97 -17.31
C ARG A 180 -12.23 -22.07 -16.24
N GLY A 181 -13.20 -22.06 -15.32
CA GLY A 181 -13.29 -23.00 -14.21
C GLY A 181 -13.09 -22.43 -12.80
N VAL A 182 -12.81 -21.13 -12.63
CA VAL A 182 -12.77 -20.51 -11.29
C VAL A 182 -14.19 -20.22 -10.80
N ASP A 183 -14.61 -20.91 -9.73
CA ASP A 183 -15.89 -20.65 -9.06
C ASP A 183 -15.83 -19.31 -8.31
N MET A 184 -16.62 -18.34 -8.78
CA MET A 184 -16.71 -17.02 -8.15
C MET A 184 -17.14 -17.10 -6.69
N ARG A 185 -17.97 -18.08 -6.30
CA ARG A 185 -18.36 -18.27 -4.89
C ARG A 185 -17.15 -18.61 -4.02
N ARG A 186 -16.23 -19.43 -4.55
CA ARG A 186 -14.99 -19.79 -3.87
C ARG A 186 -14.06 -18.59 -3.73
N VAL A 187 -13.94 -17.74 -4.76
CA VAL A 187 -13.12 -16.52 -4.69
C VAL A 187 -13.65 -15.55 -3.65
N ILE A 188 -14.98 -15.33 -3.62
CA ILE A 188 -15.62 -14.46 -2.64
C ILE A 188 -15.48 -15.05 -1.23
N ALA A 189 -15.71 -16.35 -1.08
CA ALA A 189 -15.55 -17.04 0.20
C ALA A 189 -14.11 -16.97 0.71
N ASP A 190 -13.12 -17.18 -0.16
CA ASP A 190 -11.70 -17.08 0.19
C ASP A 190 -11.31 -15.66 0.64
N ALA A 191 -11.77 -14.64 -0.07
CA ALA A 191 -11.58 -13.25 0.34
C ALA A 191 -12.26 -12.93 1.68
N ALA A 192 -13.45 -13.48 1.93
CA ALA A 192 -14.14 -13.33 3.22
C ALA A 192 -13.40 -14.04 4.37
N SER A 193 -12.94 -15.28 4.16
CA SER A 193 -12.16 -16.03 5.14
C SER A 193 -10.82 -15.36 5.47
N ARG A 194 -10.17 -14.74 4.47
CA ARG A 194 -8.96 -13.94 4.71
C ARG A 194 -9.25 -12.73 5.61
N ARG A 195 -10.36 -12.04 5.38
CA ARG A 195 -10.77 -10.91 6.23
C ARG A 195 -11.05 -11.34 7.66
N SER A 196 -11.82 -12.41 7.86
CA SER A 196 -12.08 -12.90 9.21
C SER A 196 -10.79 -13.31 9.91
N SER A 197 -9.86 -13.96 9.20
CA SER A 197 -8.58 -14.38 9.79
C SER A 197 -7.71 -13.22 10.27
N ILE A 198 -7.72 -12.07 9.57
CA ILE A 198 -6.96 -10.89 10.01
C ILE A 198 -7.63 -10.21 11.20
N THR A 199 -8.97 -10.09 11.19
CA THR A 199 -9.70 -9.50 12.32
C THR A 199 -9.56 -10.36 13.59
N GLU A 200 -9.68 -11.68 13.48
CA GLU A 200 -9.46 -12.63 14.58
C GLU A 200 -7.98 -12.65 15.01
N GLY A 201 -7.08 -12.44 14.04
CA GLY A 201 -5.64 -12.38 14.23
C GLY A 201 -5.07 -11.05 14.67
N CYS A 202 -5.88 -10.13 15.19
CA CYS A 202 -5.43 -8.81 15.64
C CYS A 202 -5.47 -8.70 17.17
N ALA A 203 -4.35 -8.34 17.80
CA ALA A 203 -4.27 -8.16 19.26
C ALA A 203 -4.39 -6.70 19.73
N SER A 204 -4.69 -5.75 18.84
CA SER A 204 -4.66 -4.30 19.15
C SER A 204 -5.60 -3.84 20.27
N ASN A 205 -6.65 -4.61 20.57
CA ASN A 205 -7.55 -4.36 21.70
C ASN A 205 -7.41 -5.38 22.84
N SER A 206 -6.39 -6.25 22.80
CA SER A 206 -6.18 -7.31 23.79
C SER A 206 -5.38 -6.81 24.99
N ALA A 207 -5.69 -7.35 26.18
CA ALA A 207 -4.88 -7.13 27.38
C ALA A 207 -3.45 -7.72 27.27
N GLU A 208 -3.23 -8.64 26.34
CA GLU A 208 -1.93 -9.31 26.12
C GLU A 208 -0.94 -8.47 25.29
N ALA A 209 -1.38 -7.35 24.71
CA ALA A 209 -0.57 -6.49 23.85
C ALA A 209 0.78 -6.13 24.52
N GLY A 210 0.77 -5.74 25.80
CA GLY A 210 1.97 -5.35 26.53
C GLY A 210 3.04 -6.45 26.63
N ARG A 211 2.62 -7.72 26.80
CA ARG A 211 3.55 -8.86 26.85
C ARG A 211 4.20 -9.10 25.49
N LEU A 212 3.42 -8.99 24.41
CA LEU A 212 3.87 -9.18 23.03
C LEU A 212 4.87 -8.10 22.60
N VAL A 213 4.64 -6.85 23.01
CA VAL A 213 5.60 -5.75 22.79
C VAL A 213 6.92 -6.09 23.46
N HIS A 214 6.88 -6.43 24.74
CA HIS A 214 8.09 -6.67 25.51
C HIS A 214 8.92 -7.84 24.96
N GLN A 215 8.27 -8.92 24.54
CA GLN A 215 8.93 -10.04 23.87
C GLN A 215 9.64 -9.57 22.59
N GLN A 216 8.95 -8.81 21.75
CA GLN A 216 9.52 -8.37 20.50
C GLN A 216 10.67 -7.34 20.71
N GLU A 217 10.59 -6.47 21.72
CA GLU A 217 11.68 -5.54 22.06
C GLU A 217 12.96 -6.24 22.52
N GLN A 218 12.84 -7.37 23.21
CA GLN A 218 14.01 -8.17 23.64
C GLN A 218 14.71 -8.85 22.45
N ASP A 219 13.92 -9.32 21.49
CA ASP A 219 14.40 -10.14 20.38
C ASP A 219 14.70 -9.34 19.09
N GLY A 220 14.17 -8.12 19.00
CA GLY A 220 14.19 -7.28 17.82
C GLY A 220 15.53 -6.57 17.59
N PHE A 221 15.99 -6.58 16.34
CA PHE A 221 17.12 -5.77 15.91
C PHE A 221 16.63 -4.51 15.17
N ARG A 222 16.94 -3.35 15.74
CA ARG A 222 16.52 -2.04 15.21
C ARG A 222 17.45 -1.52 14.13
N THR A 223 16.87 -1.28 12.96
CA THR A 223 17.49 -0.59 11.84
C THR A 223 16.78 0.72 11.62
N ARG A 224 17.50 1.85 11.68
CA ARG A 224 16.91 3.16 11.34
C ARG A 224 16.46 3.15 9.89
N ALA A 225 15.33 3.79 9.59
CA ALA A 225 14.98 4.05 8.21
C ALA A 225 16.03 5.02 7.62
N GLU A 226 16.87 4.53 6.72
CA GLU A 226 17.79 5.39 5.97
C GLU A 226 16.97 6.28 5.03
N GLN A 227 17.43 7.52 4.87
CA GLN A 227 16.78 8.54 4.07
C GLN A 227 17.07 8.32 2.57
N ASP A 228 16.41 7.32 1.97
CA ASP A 228 16.60 7.02 0.55
C ASP A 228 15.72 7.90 -0.36
N ASP A 229 16.44 8.78 -1.07
CA ASP A 229 16.28 9.35 -2.42
C ASP A 229 15.18 10.35 -2.87
N ALA A 230 15.69 11.45 -3.44
CA ALA A 230 14.99 12.60 -4.00
C ALA A 230 14.17 12.34 -5.29
N ASN A 231 14.15 11.11 -5.81
CA ASN A 231 13.39 10.75 -7.00
C ASN A 231 11.91 10.44 -6.66
N ASP A 232 11.63 10.16 -5.40
CA ASP A 232 10.31 9.71 -4.92
C ASP A 232 9.30 10.83 -4.78
N GLN A 233 9.74 12.07 -4.56
CA GLN A 233 8.87 13.24 -4.56
C GLN A 233 8.22 13.48 -5.93
N ALA A 234 8.95 13.20 -7.02
CA ALA A 234 8.44 13.40 -8.37
C ALA A 234 7.39 12.35 -8.73
N ILE A 235 7.64 11.08 -8.40
CA ILE A 235 6.68 9.98 -8.61
C ILE A 235 5.47 10.16 -7.70
N ALA A 236 5.68 10.52 -6.43
CA ALA A 236 4.63 10.82 -5.47
C ALA A 236 3.72 11.95 -5.91
N ARG A 237 4.28 13.08 -6.33
CA ARG A 237 3.51 14.23 -6.83
C ARG A 237 2.71 13.84 -8.06
N ALA A 238 3.34 13.15 -9.02
CA ALA A 238 2.64 12.67 -10.21
C ALA A 238 1.49 11.70 -9.85
N LEU A 239 1.69 10.82 -8.87
CA LEU A 239 0.65 9.90 -8.40
C LEU A 239 -0.49 10.64 -7.69
N GLN A 240 -0.15 11.65 -6.88
CA GLN A 240 -1.08 12.47 -6.12
C GLN A 240 -1.91 13.35 -7.06
N ASP A 241 -1.29 13.95 -8.08
CA ASP A 241 -1.96 14.70 -9.14
C ASP A 241 -2.95 13.79 -9.90
N LEU A 242 -2.55 12.56 -10.25
CA LEU A 242 -3.44 11.58 -10.88
C LEU A 242 -4.60 11.15 -9.97
N MET A 243 -4.36 10.99 -8.66
CA MET A 243 -5.42 10.67 -7.70
C MET A 243 -6.40 11.84 -7.55
N TYR A 244 -5.90 13.08 -7.47
CA TYR A 244 -6.75 14.27 -7.43
C TYR A 244 -7.54 14.45 -8.73
N GLU A 245 -6.94 14.21 -9.89
CA GLU A 245 -7.64 14.23 -11.17
C GLU A 245 -8.79 13.21 -11.21
N GLU A 246 -8.57 11.99 -10.72
CA GLU A 246 -9.62 10.97 -10.63
C GLU A 246 -10.71 11.33 -9.61
N GLU A 247 -10.35 11.89 -8.46
CA GLU A 247 -11.31 12.34 -7.45
C GLU A 247 -12.16 13.49 -7.98
N MET A 248 -11.54 14.46 -8.66
CA MET A 248 -12.22 15.54 -9.38
C MET A 248 -13.11 15.01 -10.51
N GLN A 249 -12.66 14.01 -11.27
CA GLN A 249 -13.49 13.34 -12.28
C GLN A 249 -14.65 12.56 -11.67
N ARG A 250 -14.46 11.96 -10.48
CA ARG A 250 -15.51 11.25 -9.76
C ARG A 250 -16.55 12.23 -9.22
N LEU A 251 -16.12 13.36 -8.67
CA LEU A 251 -16.99 14.44 -8.18
C LEU A 251 -17.70 15.17 -9.33
N GLY A 252 -17.05 15.32 -10.48
CA GLY A 252 -17.61 15.93 -11.69
C GLY A 252 -18.45 14.98 -12.57
N LYS A 253 -18.60 13.70 -12.19
CA LYS A 253 -19.53 12.80 -12.90
C LYS A 253 -20.96 13.16 -12.48
N PRO A 254 -21.87 13.48 -13.43
CA PRO A 254 -23.26 13.74 -13.11
C PRO A 254 -23.84 12.53 -12.39
N THR A 255 -24.36 12.75 -11.19
CA THR A 255 -25.08 11.69 -10.47
C THR A 255 -26.38 11.48 -11.24
N ALA A 256 -26.52 10.32 -11.90
CA ALA A 256 -27.67 9.98 -12.75
C ALA A 256 -29.02 9.86 -11.99
N LEU A 257 -29.12 10.47 -10.80
CA LEU A 257 -30.23 10.47 -9.86
C LEU A 257 -30.78 11.89 -9.58
N GLY A 258 -30.40 12.92 -10.35
CA GLY A 258 -30.97 14.27 -10.24
C GLY A 258 -30.50 15.01 -8.99
N GLY A 259 -29.18 15.23 -8.89
CA GLY A 259 -28.52 15.88 -7.75
C GLY A 259 -27.59 17.04 -8.13
N LEU A 260 -26.94 17.62 -7.12
CA LEU A 260 -25.93 18.65 -7.29
C LEU A 260 -24.72 18.10 -8.08
N SER A 261 -24.38 18.76 -9.19
CA SER A 261 -23.18 18.54 -10.00
C SER A 261 -22.19 19.69 -9.80
N TRP A 262 -20.89 19.42 -9.91
CA TRP A 262 -19.85 20.45 -9.82
C TRP A 262 -19.08 20.53 -11.12
N ASP A 263 -18.99 21.74 -11.68
CA ASP A 263 -18.28 22.08 -12.91
C ASP A 263 -17.09 22.99 -12.59
N PRO A 264 -15.86 22.70 -13.09
CA PRO A 264 -14.69 23.57 -12.90
C PRO A 264 -14.86 25.02 -13.37
N THR A 265 -15.75 25.25 -14.34
CA THR A 265 -16.05 26.56 -14.93
C THR A 265 -17.23 27.25 -14.26
N ASN A 266 -18.26 26.50 -13.87
CA ASN A 266 -19.54 27.06 -13.39
C ASN A 266 -19.81 26.85 -11.89
N GLY A 267 -18.97 26.09 -11.19
CA GLY A 267 -19.13 25.78 -9.77
C GLY A 267 -20.21 24.72 -9.51
N LEU A 268 -20.77 24.71 -8.30
CA LEU A 268 -21.89 23.82 -7.94
C LEU A 268 -23.18 24.25 -8.65
N SER A 269 -23.77 23.34 -9.41
CA SER A 269 -25.05 23.48 -10.11
C SER A 269 -25.96 22.28 -9.82
N PHE A 270 -27.26 22.39 -10.11
CA PHE A 270 -28.17 21.25 -10.08
C PHE A 270 -28.24 20.64 -11.49
N ASP A 271 -28.03 19.32 -11.60
CA ASP A 271 -28.33 18.60 -12.85
C ASP A 271 -29.85 18.58 -13.06
N SER A 272 -30.30 19.04 -14.23
CA SER A 272 -31.71 19.02 -14.67
C SER A 272 -32.07 17.70 -15.34
#